data_AF-A0A1H9HGM1-F1
#
_entry.id   AF-A0A1H9HGM1-F1
#
_cell.length_a   1.000
_cell.length_b   1.000
_cell.length_c   1.000
_cell.angle_alpha   90.00
_cell.angle_beta   90.00
_cell.angle_gamma   90.00
#
_symmetry.space_group_name_H-M   'P 1'
#
loop_
_entity.id
_entity.type
_entity.pdbx_description
1 polymer ?
#
loop_
_entity_poly.entity_id
_entity_poly.type
_entity_poly.pdbx_seq_one_letter_code
_entity_poly.pdbx_strand_id
1 'polypeptide(L)'
;MELNSFAKLISEKRKALGLSMTDVSEKTGINIEALEKYEKGIQKPTASDIKSLGKILDIPPVILMHGHGIMHSSGFDENGHRTSKWTEF
;
A
#
# COMPACT_ATOMS: atom_id res chain seq x y z
N MET A 1 -4.79 4.76 -15.95
CA MET A 1 -3.97 5.00 -14.73
C MET A 1 -4.61 4.14 -13.64
N GLU A 2 -4.06 2.94 -13.44
CA GLU A 2 -4.76 1.83 -12.77
C GLU A 2 -4.86 2.04 -11.25
N LEU A 3 -5.86 2.81 -10.80
CA LEU A 3 -6.38 2.78 -9.42
C LEU A 3 -6.68 1.33 -8.95
N ASN A 4 -6.88 0.41 -9.90
CA ASN A 4 -7.10 -1.01 -9.68
C ASN A 4 -5.93 -1.75 -9.01
N SER A 5 -4.68 -1.28 -9.16
CA SER A 5 -3.52 -2.07 -8.72
C SER A 5 -3.34 -2.07 -7.19
N PHE A 6 -3.48 -0.92 -6.52
CA PHE A 6 -3.37 -0.86 -5.05
C PHE A 6 -4.60 -1.45 -4.36
N ALA A 7 -5.79 -1.21 -4.92
CA ALA A 7 -7.06 -1.67 -4.40
C ALA A 7 -7.11 -3.21 -4.39
N LYS A 8 -6.67 -3.81 -5.49
CA LYS A 8 -6.52 -5.26 -5.62
C LYS A 8 -5.48 -5.81 -4.64
N LEU A 9 -4.31 -5.16 -4.51
CA LEU A 9 -3.28 -5.57 -3.56
C LEU A 9 -3.79 -5.63 -2.12
N ILE A 10 -4.50 -4.60 -1.66
CA ILE A 10 -5.09 -4.57 -0.31
C ILE A 10 -6.04 -5.76 -0.12
N SER A 11 -6.93 -5.99 -1.09
CA SER A 11 -7.90 -7.09 -1.02
C SER A 11 -7.23 -8.46 -1.02
N GLU A 12 -6.24 -8.68 -1.91
CA GLU A 12 -5.51 -9.94 -2.03
C GLU A 12 -4.70 -10.24 -0.76
N LYS A 13 -3.96 -9.26 -0.24
CA LYS A 13 -3.18 -9.41 1.00
C LYS A 13 -4.07 -9.68 2.20
N ARG A 14 -5.18 -8.95 2.34
CA ARG A 14 -6.14 -9.19 3.43
C ARG A 14 -6.68 -10.61 3.38
N LYS A 15 -7.10 -11.08 2.19
CA LYS A 15 -7.62 -12.45 1.99
C LYS A 15 -6.55 -13.51 2.23
N ALA A 16 -5.31 -13.29 1.77
CA ALA A 16 -4.19 -14.19 1.99
C ALA A 16 -3.84 -14.36 3.47
N LEU A 17 -4.04 -13.30 4.27
CA LEU A 17 -3.87 -13.33 5.74
C LEU A 17 -5.11 -13.86 6.49
N GLY A 18 -6.18 -14.22 5.78
CA GLY A 18 -7.42 -14.73 6.39
C GLY A 18 -8.20 -13.68 7.19
N LEU A 19 -7.96 -12.38 6.95
CA LEU A 19 -8.59 -11.29 7.71
C LEU A 19 -9.92 -10.86 7.06
N SER A 20 -10.94 -10.64 7.89
CA SER A 20 -12.17 -9.96 7.44
C SER A 20 -11.97 -8.43 7.39
N MET A 21 -12.90 -7.70 6.77
CA MET A 21 -12.88 -6.23 6.81
C MET A 21 -13.07 -5.72 8.24
N THR A 22 -13.87 -6.41 9.05
CA THR A 22 -14.07 -6.10 10.47
C THR A 22 -12.76 -6.25 11.25
N ASP A 23 -12.01 -7.34 11.03
CA ASP A 23 -10.70 -7.53 11.68
C ASP A 23 -9.72 -6.38 11.36
N VAL A 24 -9.68 -5.96 10.08
CA VAL A 24 -8.83 -4.84 9.68
C VAL A 24 -9.33 -3.54 10.31
N SER A 25 -10.64 -3.32 10.34
CA SER A 25 -11.26 -2.14 10.95
C SER A 25 -10.91 -2.05 12.44
N GLU A 26 -11.07 -3.12 13.20
CA GLU A 26 -10.76 -3.17 14.63
C GLU A 26 -9.27 -2.96 14.91
N LYS A 27 -8.39 -3.52 14.08
CA LYS A 27 -6.92 -3.40 14.27
C LYS A 27 -6.35 -2.04 13.82
N THR A 28 -7.00 -1.38 12.87
CA THR A 28 -6.50 -0.12 12.28
C THR A 28 -7.27 1.12 12.72
N GLY A 29 -8.47 0.95 13.27
CA GLY A 29 -9.42 2.02 13.55
C GLY A 29 -10.09 2.62 12.29
N ILE A 30 -9.81 2.06 11.11
CA ILE A 30 -10.39 2.54 9.84
C ILE A 30 -11.82 2.02 9.73
N ASN A 31 -12.78 2.88 9.41
CA ASN A 31 -14.16 2.46 9.18
C ASN A 31 -14.26 1.47 7.99
N ILE A 32 -15.08 0.43 8.12
CA ILE A 32 -15.37 -0.55 7.08
C ILE A 32 -15.77 0.11 5.74
N GLU A 33 -16.56 1.18 5.76
CA GLU A 33 -16.94 1.90 4.53
C GLU A 33 -15.73 2.50 3.81
N ALA A 34 -14.74 2.98 4.56
CA ALA A 34 -13.50 3.49 3.99
C ALA A 34 -12.65 2.35 3.43
N LEU A 35 -12.53 1.23 4.16
CA LEU A 35 -11.86 0.02 3.68
C LEU A 35 -12.47 -0.50 2.37
N GLU A 36 -13.80 -0.53 2.25
CA GLU A 36 -14.48 -0.90 1.02
C GLU A 36 -14.15 0.04 -0.14
N LYS A 37 -14.12 1.36 0.10
CA LYS A 37 -13.73 2.35 -0.92
C LYS A 37 -12.27 2.18 -1.32
N TYR A 38 -11.39 1.77 -0.41
CA TYR A 38 -9.99 1.47 -0.70
C TYR A 38 -9.85 0.21 -1.57
N GLU A 39 -10.50 -0.90 -1.20
CA GLU A 39 -10.48 -2.15 -1.97
C GLU A 39 -11.19 -2.06 -3.32
N LYS A 40 -12.10 -1.10 -3.50
CA LYS A 40 -12.75 -0.79 -4.78
C LYS A 40 -11.99 0.26 -5.61
N GLY A 41 -10.92 0.84 -5.07
CA GLY A 41 -10.15 1.90 -5.74
C GLY A 41 -10.90 3.23 -5.89
N ILE A 42 -12.02 3.40 -5.19
CA ILE A 42 -12.86 4.60 -5.21
C ILE A 42 -12.19 5.74 -4.43
N GLN A 43 -11.50 5.40 -3.35
CA GLN A 43 -10.81 6.34 -2.48
C GLN A 43 -9.39 5.83 -2.21
N LYS A 44 -8.43 6.77 -2.12
CA LYS A 44 -7.07 6.43 -1.66
C LYS A 44 -6.99 6.51 -0.12
N PRO A 45 -6.23 5.61 0.54
CA PRO A 45 -6.02 5.71 1.98
C PRO A 45 -5.20 6.96 2.32
N THR A 46 -5.44 7.55 3.48
CA THR A 46 -4.62 8.68 3.96
C THR A 46 -3.23 8.21 4.36
N ALA A 47 -2.27 9.11 4.56
CA ALA A 47 -0.93 8.73 5.02
C ALA A 47 -0.95 7.96 6.36
N SER A 48 -1.91 8.28 7.25
CA SER A 48 -2.11 7.55 8.49
C SER A 48 -2.62 6.14 8.24
N ASP A 49 -3.62 5.99 7.36
CA ASP A 49 -4.20 4.70 7.01
C ASP A 49 -3.19 3.81 6.29
N ILE A 50 -2.37 4.37 5.40
CA ILE A 50 -1.30 3.65 4.71
C ILE A 50 -0.33 3.04 5.73
N LYS A 51 0.04 3.79 6.78
CA LYS A 51 0.93 3.30 7.83
C LYS A 51 0.29 2.14 8.60
N SER A 52 -0.99 2.28 8.97
CA SER A 52 -1.73 1.26 9.71
C SER A 52 -1.97 0.00 8.88
N LEU A 53 -2.44 0.16 7.65
CA LEU A 53 -2.66 -0.92 6.69
C LEU A 53 -1.35 -1.64 6.36
N GLY A 54 -0.27 -0.90 6.12
CA GLY A 54 1.03 -1.49 5.82
C GLY A 54 1.54 -2.39 6.94
N LYS A 55 1.29 -2.02 8.20
CA LYS A 55 1.66 -2.84 9.37
C LYS A 55 0.81 -4.10 9.50
N ILE A 56 -0.50 -4.03 9.25
CA ILE A 56 -1.42 -5.17 9.44
C ILE A 56 -1.39 -6.13 8.25
N LEU A 57 -1.24 -5.61 7.04
CA LEU A 57 -1.27 -6.39 5.80
C LEU A 57 0.12 -6.84 5.34
N ASP A 58 1.16 -6.48 6.09
CA ASP A 58 2.57 -6.70 5.75
C ASP A 58 2.89 -6.16 4.34
N ILE A 59 2.49 -4.91 4.10
CA ILE A 59 2.70 -4.20 2.83
C ILE A 59 3.59 -2.98 3.11
N PRO A 60 4.74 -2.85 2.43
CA PRO A 60 5.55 -1.64 2.53
C PRO A 60 4.72 -0.39 2.15
N PRO A 61 4.68 0.67 2.97
CA PRO A 61 3.88 1.89 2.73
C PRO A 61 4.06 2.52 1.35
N VAL A 62 5.29 2.46 0.83
CA VAL A 62 5.66 2.93 -0.51
C VAL A 62 4.91 2.22 -1.64
N ILE A 63 4.60 0.93 -1.48
CA ILE A 63 3.81 0.17 -2.46
C ILE A 63 2.34 0.63 -2.42
N LEU A 64 1.81 0.92 -1.23
CA LEU A 64 0.46 1.48 -1.10
C LEU A 64 0.37 2.92 -1.67
N MET A 65 1.46 3.69 -1.59
CA MET A 65 1.52 5.06 -2.12
C MET A 65 1.68 5.14 -3.64
N HIS A 66 2.46 4.26 -4.24
CA HIS A 66 2.82 4.35 -5.67
C HIS A 66 2.14 3.26 -6.54
N GLY A 67 1.47 2.29 -5.90
CA GLY A 67 0.91 1.11 -6.57
C GLY A 67 2.01 0.09 -6.90
N HIS A 68 1.61 -1.07 -7.41
CA HIS A 68 2.54 -2.05 -7.98
C HIS A 68 3.14 -1.43 -9.26
N GLY A 69 4.25 -0.71 -9.10
CA GLY A 69 4.84 0.13 -10.12
C GLY A 69 6.16 0.69 -9.61
N ILE A 70 7.23 0.00 -10.02
CA ILE A 70 8.65 0.35 -9.93
C ILE A 70 9.05 1.18 -8.71
N MET A 71 9.73 0.54 -7.75
CA MET A 71 10.40 1.25 -6.68
C MET A 71 11.52 2.12 -7.26
N HIS A 72 11.37 3.45 -7.17
CA HIS A 72 12.45 4.39 -7.38
C HIS A 72 13.26 4.47 -6.09
N SER A 73 14.37 3.73 -6.04
CA SER A 73 15.38 3.97 -5.03
C SER A 73 16.35 5.02 -5.58
N SER A 74 16.32 6.22 -4.99
CA SER A 74 17.34 7.23 -5.22
C SER A 74 18.43 7.06 -4.17
N GLY A 75 19.61 6.67 -4.62
CA GLY A 75 20.84 6.62 -3.83
C GLY A 75 21.81 7.73 -4.24
N PHE A 76 22.91 7.85 -3.50
CA PHE A 76 24.07 8.66 -3.88
C PHE A 76 25.24 7.70 -4.06
N ASP A 77 25.98 7.82 -5.17
CA ASP A 77 27.24 7.09 -5.33
C ASP A 77 28.34 7.67 -4.42
N GLU A 78 29.51 7.03 -4.41
CA GLU A 78 30.70 7.48 -3.68
C GLU A 78 31.19 8.89 -4.09
N ASN A 79 30.70 9.41 -5.23
CA ASN A 79 31.03 10.71 -5.78
C ASN A 79 29.90 11.74 -5.55
N GLY A 80 28.84 11.38 -4.81
CA GLY A 80 27.71 12.26 -4.52
C GLY A 80 26.70 12.43 -5.66
N HIS A 81 26.81 11.65 -6.75
CA HIS A 81 25.81 11.68 -7.82
C HIS A 81 24.57 10.91 -7.44
N ARG A 82 23.41 11.48 -7.76
CA ARG A 82 22.12 10.80 -7.60
C ARG A 82 22.03 9.61 -8.56
N THR A 83 22.07 8.40 -8.02
CA THR A 83 21.81 7.18 -8.77
C THR A 83 20.35 6.79 -8.62
N SER A 84 19.66 6.54 -9.73
CA SER A 84 18.29 6.03 -9.72
C SER A 84 18.33 4.54 -10.06
N LYS A 85 17.91 3.68 -9.14
CA LYS A 85 17.74 2.25 -9.41
C LYS A 85 16.27 1.91 -9.42
N TRP A 86 15.82 1.46 -10.59
CA TRP A 86 14.48 0.95 -10.85
C TRP A 86 14.48 -0.54 -10.51
N THR A 87 13.74 -0.94 -9.48
CA THR A 87 13.58 -2.36 -9.13
C THR A 87 12.10 -2.72 -9.21
N GLU A 88 11.79 -3.72 -10.04
CA GLU A 88 10.47 -4.36 -10.07
C GLU A 88 10.34 -5.31 -8.88
N PHE A 89 9.17 -5.31 -8.24
CA PHE A 89 8.79 -6.11 -7.08
C PHE A 89 7.53 -6.90 -7.42
#